data_AF-A0A7R9UHH3-F1
#
_entry.id   AF-A0A7R9UHH3-F1
#
_cell.length_a   1.000
_cell.length_b   1.000
_cell.length_c   1.000
_cell.angle_alpha   90.00
_cell.angle_beta   90.00
_cell.angle_gamma   90.00
#
_symmetry.space_group_name_H-M   'P 1'
#
loop_
_entity.id
_entity.type
_entity.pdbx_description
1 polymer ?
#
loop_
_entity_poly.entity_id
_entity_poly.type
_entity_poly.pdbx_seq_one_letter_code
_entity_poly.pdbx_strand_id
1 'polypeptide(L)'
;KDENPTARTVRSAVEKRLQQDLSRHKTEFRELLVDCYETIQRAPAPKKPKVAKRTQAESGSESKTLIKIKAMARAMRLGPSFWKDLGELSGDEKDRELLRRLKRAGAKIDGRGGVPSKADIARAKKEKELSDALDGLDTSTIITGDRTRRRKRKASLDDQENVDNEADTAADDDGDGDGDGDGDGDGDGD
;
A
#
# COMPACT_ATOMS: atom_id res chain seq x y z
N LYS A 1 59.84 -52.49 0.06
CA LYS A 1 59.49 -52.23 1.48
C LYS A 1 58.50 -51.09 1.44
N ASP A 2 57.22 -51.40 1.57
CA ASP A 2 56.19 -50.37 1.53
C ASP A 2 56.12 -49.72 2.92
N GLU A 3 56.63 -48.50 3.00
CA GLU A 3 56.56 -47.70 4.22
C GLU A 3 55.11 -47.26 4.41
N ASN A 4 54.45 -47.88 5.38
CA ASN A 4 53.07 -47.56 5.73
C ASN A 4 53.01 -46.11 6.25
N PRO A 5 52.25 -45.19 5.64
CA PRO A 5 52.26 -43.79 6.02
C PRO A 5 51.76 -43.65 7.45
N THR A 6 52.51 -42.92 8.28
CA THR A 6 52.10 -42.68 9.67
C THR A 6 50.76 -41.94 9.73
N ALA A 7 49.96 -42.20 10.76
CA ALA A 7 48.64 -41.57 10.94
C ALA A 7 48.68 -40.03 10.99
N ARG A 8 49.85 -39.43 11.26
CA ARG A 8 50.08 -37.99 11.22
C ARG A 8 50.17 -37.48 9.77
N THR A 9 50.87 -38.20 8.91
CA THR A 9 50.99 -37.88 7.47
C THR A 9 49.64 -37.97 6.77
N VAL A 10 48.85 -39.02 7.07
CA VAL A 10 47.51 -39.20 6.50
C VAL A 10 46.57 -38.07 6.91
N ARG A 11 46.56 -37.69 8.20
CA ARG A 11 45.74 -36.57 8.70
C ARG A 11 46.11 -35.23 8.04
N SER A 12 47.41 -34.93 7.95
CA SER A 12 47.87 -33.69 7.29
C SER A 12 47.50 -33.65 5.80
N ALA A 13 47.56 -34.78 5.09
CA ALA A 13 47.17 -34.86 3.69
C ALA A 13 45.66 -34.63 3.49
N VAL A 14 44.82 -35.20 4.36
CA VAL A 14 43.37 -35.00 4.34
C VAL A 14 43.00 -33.55 4.63
N GLU A 15 43.63 -32.92 5.62
CA GLU A 15 43.37 -31.52 5.98
C GLU A 15 43.77 -30.56 4.85
N LYS A 16 44.93 -30.79 4.20
CA LYS A 16 45.34 -30.01 3.02
C LYS A 16 44.34 -30.13 1.87
N ARG A 17 43.80 -31.34 1.65
CA ARG A 17 42.79 -31.57 0.61
C ARG A 17 41.49 -30.83 0.92
N LEU A 18 41.04 -30.89 2.17
CA LEU A 18 39.86 -30.13 2.65
C LEU A 18 40.04 -28.61 2.48
N GLN A 19 41.22 -28.08 2.81
CA GLN A 19 41.51 -26.65 2.60
C GLN A 19 41.52 -26.27 1.12
N GLN A 20 42.05 -27.15 0.26
CA GLN A 20 42.01 -26.96 -1.18
C GLN A 20 40.58 -26.98 -1.72
N ASP A 21 39.76 -27.94 -1.31
CA ASP A 21 38.35 -28.04 -1.72
C ASP A 21 37.53 -26.84 -1.22
N LEU A 22 37.78 -26.37 0.00
CA LEU A 22 37.15 -25.16 0.53
C LEU A 22 37.55 -23.90 -0.27
N SER A 23 38.81 -23.79 -0.68
CA SER A 23 39.26 -22.67 -1.51
C SER A 23 38.62 -22.67 -2.89
N ARG A 24 38.46 -23.85 -3.51
CA ARG A 24 37.79 -24.04 -4.80
C ARG A 24 36.31 -23.68 -4.74
N HIS A 25 35.58 -24.17 -3.73
CA HIS A 25 34.18 -23.80 -3.58
C HIS A 25 33.96 -22.32 -3.28
N LYS A 26 34.88 -21.68 -2.54
CA LYS A 26 34.82 -20.23 -2.31
C LYS A 26 35.00 -19.43 -3.61
N THR A 27 35.87 -19.87 -4.51
CA THR A 27 36.04 -19.21 -5.82
C THR A 27 34.83 -19.45 -6.72
N GLU A 28 34.36 -20.70 -6.84
CA GLU A 28 33.18 -21.05 -7.64
C GLU A 28 31.93 -20.30 -7.17
N PHE A 29 31.73 -20.19 -5.85
CA PHE A 29 30.59 -19.44 -5.30
C PHE A 29 30.66 -17.96 -5.62
N ARG A 30 31.87 -17.36 -5.61
CA ARG A 30 32.05 -15.95 -5.98
C ARG A 30 31.77 -15.72 -7.47
N GLU A 31 32.22 -16.61 -8.33
CA GLU A 31 31.95 -16.54 -9.77
C GLU A 31 30.45 -16.65 -10.06
N LEU A 32 29.76 -17.60 -9.43
CA LEU A 32 28.30 -17.74 -9.53
C LEU A 32 27.55 -16.49 -9.08
N LEU A 33 28.02 -15.81 -8.03
CA LEU A 33 27.41 -14.57 -7.56
C LEU A 33 27.59 -13.43 -8.58
N VAL A 34 28.77 -13.34 -9.20
CA VAL A 34 29.05 -12.35 -10.26
C VAL A 34 28.17 -12.63 -11.47
N ASP A 35 28.07 -13.88 -11.93
CA ASP A 35 27.23 -14.28 -13.05
C ASP A 35 25.75 -14.00 -12.78
N CYS A 36 25.25 -14.31 -11.57
CA CYS A 36 23.89 -13.97 -11.15
C CYS A 36 23.65 -12.46 -11.19
N TYR A 37 24.58 -11.69 -10.67
CA TYR A 37 24.48 -10.22 -10.64
C TYR A 37 24.48 -9.63 -12.06
N GLU A 38 25.37 -10.07 -12.93
CA GLU A 38 25.38 -9.65 -14.34
C GLU A 38 24.10 -10.06 -15.07
N THR A 39 23.56 -11.24 -14.77
CA THR A 39 22.30 -11.72 -15.35
C THR A 39 21.12 -10.84 -14.92
N ILE A 40 21.09 -10.42 -13.65
CA ILE A 40 20.06 -9.50 -13.14
C ILE A 40 20.20 -8.11 -13.78
N GLN A 41 21.42 -7.63 -13.98
CA GLN A 41 21.67 -6.32 -14.61
C GLN A 41 21.36 -6.29 -16.11
N ARG A 42 21.60 -7.40 -16.81
CA ARG A 42 21.27 -7.56 -18.24
C ARG A 42 19.81 -7.94 -18.48
N ALA A 43 19.12 -8.44 -17.47
CA ALA A 43 17.72 -8.82 -17.59
C ALA A 43 16.90 -7.57 -17.93
N PRO A 44 16.12 -7.57 -19.03
CA PRO A 44 15.20 -6.48 -19.30
C PRO A 44 14.21 -6.40 -18.14
N ALA A 45 13.97 -5.19 -17.63
CA ALA A 45 13.07 -4.94 -16.51
C ALA A 45 11.81 -5.81 -16.62
N PRO A 46 11.36 -6.47 -15.52
CA PRO A 46 10.23 -7.39 -15.56
C PRO A 46 9.02 -6.64 -16.12
N LYS A 47 8.70 -6.92 -17.39
CA LYS A 47 7.49 -6.43 -18.02
C LYS A 47 6.37 -7.09 -17.24
N LYS A 48 5.75 -6.33 -16.33
CA LYS A 48 4.49 -6.69 -15.66
C LYS A 48 3.63 -7.42 -16.70
N PRO A 49 3.07 -8.60 -16.40
CA PRO A 49 2.23 -9.29 -17.37
C PRO A 49 1.20 -8.28 -17.84
N LYS A 50 1.25 -7.94 -19.13
CA LYS A 50 0.22 -7.16 -19.78
C LYS A 50 -0.99 -8.07 -19.71
N VAL A 51 -1.78 -7.92 -18.65
CA VAL A 51 -3.18 -8.30 -18.67
C VAL A 51 -3.66 -7.70 -19.97
N ALA A 52 -3.99 -8.56 -20.94
CA ALA A 52 -4.55 -8.13 -22.19
C ALA A 52 -5.76 -7.28 -21.83
N LYS A 53 -5.58 -5.96 -21.82
CA LYS A 53 -6.68 -5.02 -21.86
C LYS A 53 -7.36 -5.38 -23.16
N ARG A 54 -8.41 -6.18 -23.03
CA ARG A 54 -9.47 -6.28 -24.00
C ARG A 54 -9.89 -4.83 -24.21
N THR A 55 -9.36 -4.23 -25.25
CA THR A 55 -9.76 -2.92 -25.73
C THR A 55 -11.20 -3.09 -26.17
N GLN A 56 -12.13 -2.89 -25.23
CA GLN A 56 -13.40 -2.30 -25.62
C GLN A 56 -13.03 -0.92 -26.13
N ALA A 57 -12.96 -0.84 -27.45
CA ALA A 57 -13.03 0.39 -28.18
C ALA A 57 -14.30 1.12 -27.71
N GLU A 58 -14.09 2.29 -27.12
CA GLU A 58 -14.98 3.46 -27.14
C GLU A 58 -14.24 4.54 -26.34
N SER A 59 -13.13 5.03 -26.88
CA SER A 59 -12.48 6.25 -26.39
C SER A 59 -13.27 7.47 -26.89
N GLY A 60 -14.51 7.60 -26.43
CA GLY A 60 -15.10 8.92 -26.21
C GLY A 60 -14.53 9.45 -24.89
N SER A 61 -14.20 10.73 -24.83
CA SER A 61 -13.76 11.35 -23.56
C SER A 61 -14.84 11.10 -22.49
N GLU A 62 -14.52 10.27 -21.49
CA GLU A 62 -15.49 9.95 -20.43
C GLU A 62 -15.93 11.24 -19.74
N SER A 63 -17.24 11.40 -19.52
CA SER A 63 -17.77 12.57 -18.83
C SER A 63 -17.18 12.67 -17.43
N LYS A 64 -16.91 13.91 -16.96
CA LYS A 64 -16.41 14.14 -15.58
C LYS A 64 -17.35 13.53 -14.52
N THR A 65 -18.65 13.47 -14.84
CA THR A 65 -19.69 12.88 -14.01
C THR A 65 -19.56 11.36 -13.95
N LEU A 66 -19.42 10.70 -15.10
CA LEU A 66 -19.25 9.25 -15.20
C LEU A 66 -18.01 8.77 -14.45
N ILE A 67 -16.90 9.52 -14.51
CA ILE A 67 -15.68 9.21 -13.76
C ILE A 67 -15.95 9.18 -12.25
N LYS A 68 -16.69 10.16 -11.72
CA LYS A 68 -17.05 10.24 -10.30
C LYS A 68 -18.02 9.13 -9.89
N ILE A 69 -18.99 8.81 -10.74
CA ILE A 69 -19.92 7.69 -10.55
C ILE A 69 -19.15 6.36 -10.46
N LYS A 70 -18.21 6.13 -11.39
CA LYS A 70 -17.34 4.94 -11.39
C LYS A 70 -16.47 4.86 -10.13
N ALA A 71 -15.91 5.99 -9.69
CA ALA A 71 -15.13 6.04 -8.46
C ALA A 71 -15.96 5.68 -7.23
N MET A 72 -17.19 6.21 -7.12
CA MET A 72 -18.12 5.88 -6.04
C MET A 72 -18.54 4.40 -6.06
N ALA A 73 -18.88 3.87 -7.24
CA ALA A 73 -19.25 2.47 -7.39
C ALA A 73 -18.11 1.52 -6.98
N ARG A 74 -16.85 1.90 -7.25
CA ARG A 74 -15.66 1.17 -6.78
C ARG A 74 -15.48 1.25 -5.27
N ALA A 75 -15.65 2.44 -4.68
CA ALA A 75 -15.56 2.63 -3.23
C ALA A 75 -16.58 1.76 -2.48
N MET A 76 -17.78 1.61 -3.03
CA MET A 76 -18.84 0.75 -2.49
C MET A 76 -18.70 -0.74 -2.89
N ARG A 77 -17.67 -1.11 -3.67
CA ARG A 77 -17.45 -2.48 -4.19
C ARG A 77 -18.68 -3.05 -4.92
N LEU A 78 -19.39 -2.22 -5.69
CA LEU A 78 -20.57 -2.65 -6.44
C LEU A 78 -20.20 -3.65 -7.53
N GLY A 79 -20.99 -4.73 -7.62
CA GLY A 79 -20.72 -5.85 -8.52
C GLY A 79 -21.05 -5.56 -10.00
N PRO A 80 -20.80 -6.53 -10.89
CA PRO A 80 -21.04 -6.39 -12.34
C PRO A 80 -22.48 -6.04 -12.72
N SER A 81 -23.45 -6.41 -11.88
CA SER A 81 -24.87 -6.06 -12.06
C SER A 81 -25.11 -4.55 -12.16
N PHE A 82 -24.27 -3.74 -11.52
CA PHE A 82 -24.35 -2.29 -11.59
C PHE A 82 -24.16 -1.75 -13.02
N TRP A 83 -23.37 -2.46 -13.84
CA TRP A 83 -23.00 -2.04 -15.20
C TRP A 83 -23.86 -2.67 -16.29
N LYS A 84 -24.82 -3.55 -15.94
CA LYS A 84 -25.66 -4.23 -16.93
C LYS A 84 -26.62 -3.26 -17.63
N ASP A 85 -26.92 -3.55 -18.88
CA ASP A 85 -27.95 -2.87 -19.67
C ASP A 85 -27.71 -1.36 -19.86
N LEU A 86 -26.44 -0.95 -19.97
CA LEU A 86 -26.03 0.43 -20.24
C LEU A 86 -25.76 0.73 -21.73
N GLY A 87 -25.80 -0.30 -22.58
CA GLY A 87 -25.44 -0.17 -24.00
C GLY A 87 -26.41 0.69 -24.80
N GLU A 88 -27.71 0.61 -24.48
CA GLU A 88 -28.81 1.21 -25.25
C GLU A 88 -29.11 2.68 -24.86
N LEU A 89 -28.56 3.15 -23.75
CA LEU A 89 -28.83 4.49 -23.21
C LEU A 89 -27.93 5.54 -23.87
N SER A 90 -28.39 6.80 -23.93
CA SER A 90 -27.52 7.94 -24.28
C SER A 90 -26.62 8.33 -23.09
N GLY A 91 -25.53 9.08 -23.32
CA GLY A 91 -24.55 9.43 -22.27
C GLY A 91 -25.18 10.05 -21.00
N ASP A 92 -26.09 11.00 -21.16
CA ASP A 92 -26.78 11.66 -20.03
C ASP A 92 -27.82 10.76 -19.36
N GLU A 93 -28.46 9.86 -20.10
CA GLU A 93 -29.36 8.85 -19.54
C GLU A 93 -28.60 7.77 -18.79
N LYS A 94 -27.42 7.35 -19.29
CA LYS A 94 -26.50 6.45 -18.58
C LYS A 94 -26.11 7.04 -17.24
N ASP A 95 -25.68 8.30 -17.21
CA ASP A 95 -25.26 8.96 -15.98
C ASP A 95 -26.42 9.04 -14.96
N ARG A 96 -27.62 9.41 -15.40
CA ARG A 96 -28.81 9.46 -14.53
C ARG A 96 -29.20 8.08 -13.99
N GLU A 97 -29.20 7.05 -14.82
CA GLU A 97 -29.53 5.69 -14.40
C GLU A 97 -28.48 5.14 -13.42
N LEU A 98 -27.19 5.40 -13.66
CA LEU A 98 -26.13 4.98 -12.74
C LEU A 98 -26.22 5.70 -11.39
N LEU A 99 -26.58 6.98 -11.37
CA LEU A 99 -26.86 7.71 -10.14
C LEU A 99 -28.06 7.12 -9.38
N ARG A 100 -29.12 6.73 -10.09
CA ARG A 100 -30.28 6.06 -9.50
C ARG A 100 -29.88 4.73 -8.87
N ARG A 101 -29.06 3.93 -9.56
CA ARG A 101 -28.52 2.66 -9.05
C ARG A 101 -27.64 2.86 -7.83
N LEU A 102 -26.79 3.89 -7.80
CA LEU A 102 -25.97 4.23 -6.64
C LEU A 102 -26.85 4.53 -5.41
N LYS A 103 -27.87 5.37 -5.57
CA LYS A 103 -28.81 5.68 -4.49
C LYS A 103 -29.55 4.43 -4.00
N ARG A 104 -30.00 3.57 -4.91
CA ARG A 104 -30.63 2.28 -4.56
C ARG A 104 -29.67 1.34 -3.80
N ALA A 105 -28.37 1.41 -4.10
CA ALA A 105 -27.34 0.67 -3.37
C ALA A 105 -26.97 1.28 -2.00
N GLY A 106 -27.64 2.36 -1.57
CA GLY A 106 -27.40 3.02 -0.29
C GLY A 106 -26.31 4.09 -0.31
N ALA A 107 -25.89 4.57 -1.49
CA ALA A 107 -24.90 5.63 -1.58
C ALA A 107 -25.41 6.94 -0.96
N LYS A 108 -24.70 7.44 0.06
CA LYS A 108 -24.91 8.78 0.63
C LYS A 108 -24.17 9.79 -0.26
N ILE A 109 -24.90 10.56 -1.05
CA ILE A 109 -24.36 11.54 -2.00
C ILE A 109 -24.80 12.93 -1.58
N ASP A 110 -23.86 13.72 -1.06
CA ASP A 110 -24.12 15.10 -0.65
C ASP A 110 -23.66 16.13 -1.71
N GLY A 111 -22.97 15.66 -2.75
CA GLY A 111 -22.50 16.50 -3.84
C GLY A 111 -23.63 17.19 -4.65
N ARG A 112 -23.34 18.41 -5.13
CA ARG A 112 -24.28 19.23 -5.90
C ARG A 112 -24.79 18.48 -7.13
N GLY A 113 -26.09 18.56 -7.38
CA GLY A 113 -26.75 17.91 -8.52
C GLY A 113 -26.84 16.39 -8.40
N GLY A 114 -26.63 15.84 -7.20
CA GLY A 114 -26.66 14.39 -6.97
C GLY A 114 -25.46 13.65 -7.56
N VAL A 115 -24.39 14.37 -7.93
CA VAL A 115 -23.13 13.77 -8.41
C VAL A 115 -22.18 13.59 -7.22
N PRO A 116 -21.56 12.41 -7.04
CA PRO A 116 -20.61 12.18 -5.95
C PRO A 116 -19.45 13.18 -5.95
N SER A 117 -19.21 13.78 -4.78
CA SER A 117 -18.02 14.58 -4.51
C SER A 117 -16.84 13.68 -4.09
N LYS A 118 -15.63 14.26 -4.03
CA LYS A 118 -14.45 13.54 -3.50
C LYS A 118 -14.66 13.10 -2.05
N ALA A 119 -15.33 13.93 -1.24
CA ALA A 119 -15.64 13.62 0.15
C ALA A 119 -16.63 12.45 0.27
N ASP A 120 -17.65 12.41 -0.59
CA ASP A 120 -18.62 11.29 -0.63
C ASP A 120 -17.93 9.96 -0.92
N ILE A 121 -17.01 9.96 -1.90
CA ILE A 121 -16.24 8.77 -2.30
C ILE A 121 -15.33 8.30 -1.14
N ALA A 122 -14.63 9.23 -0.48
CA ALA A 122 -13.76 8.90 0.64
C ALA A 122 -14.55 8.33 1.82
N ARG A 123 -15.71 8.92 2.13
CA ARG A 123 -16.61 8.43 3.18
C ARG A 123 -17.12 7.03 2.86
N ALA A 124 -17.59 6.79 1.64
CA ALA A 124 -18.08 5.47 1.23
C ALA A 124 -16.99 4.39 1.32
N LYS A 125 -15.75 4.74 0.93
CA LYS A 125 -14.60 3.85 1.08
C LYS A 125 -14.34 3.50 2.55
N LYS A 126 -14.29 4.52 3.43
CA LYS A 126 -14.08 4.32 4.87
C LYS A 126 -15.20 3.52 5.53
N GLU A 127 -16.45 3.78 5.17
CA GLU A 127 -17.62 3.04 5.67
C GLU A 127 -17.54 1.57 5.26
N LYS A 128 -17.10 1.29 4.02
CA LYS A 128 -16.94 -0.09 3.56
C LYS A 128 -15.77 -0.80 4.22
N GLU A 129 -14.62 -0.13 4.38
CA GLU A 129 -13.47 -0.67 5.12
C GLU A 129 -13.81 -0.95 6.58
N LEU A 130 -14.56 -0.07 7.24
CA LEU A 130 -15.03 -0.28 8.60
C LEU A 130 -16.01 -1.46 8.67
N SER A 131 -16.95 -1.56 7.73
CA SER A 131 -17.86 -2.71 7.64
C SER A 131 -17.12 -4.02 7.47
N ASP A 132 -16.06 -4.05 6.66
CA ASP A 132 -15.26 -5.26 6.44
C ASP A 132 -14.39 -5.59 7.66
N ALA A 133 -13.91 -4.58 8.41
CA ALA A 133 -13.15 -4.78 9.65
C ALA A 133 -14.03 -5.27 10.81
N LEU A 134 -15.32 -4.92 10.80
CA LEU A 134 -16.30 -5.41 11.77
C LEU A 134 -16.88 -6.78 11.39
N ASP A 135 -16.75 -7.20 10.14
CA ASP A 135 -17.20 -8.50 9.68
C ASP A 135 -16.37 -9.62 10.34
N GLY A 136 -17.02 -10.48 11.11
CA GLY A 136 -16.37 -11.53 11.90
C GLY A 136 -15.95 -11.13 13.32
N LEU A 137 -16.17 -9.88 13.74
CA LEU A 137 -16.03 -9.48 15.15
C LEU A 137 -17.36 -9.65 15.88
N ASP A 138 -17.35 -10.32 17.03
CA ASP A 138 -18.49 -10.35 17.94
C ASP A 138 -18.62 -9.00 18.65
N THR A 139 -19.42 -8.11 18.06
CA THR A 139 -19.67 -6.76 18.59
C THR A 139 -20.61 -6.73 19.79
N SER A 140 -21.22 -7.86 20.18
CA SER A 140 -22.18 -7.93 21.28
C SER A 140 -21.54 -7.72 22.67
N THR A 141 -20.24 -8.00 22.78
CA THR A 141 -19.47 -7.83 24.02
C THR A 141 -18.84 -6.43 24.13
N ILE A 142 -18.88 -5.62 23.07
CA ILE A 142 -18.33 -4.26 23.09
C ILE A 142 -19.35 -3.33 23.76
N ILE A 143 -18.98 -2.77 24.92
CA ILE A 143 -19.73 -1.67 25.53
C ILE A 143 -19.62 -0.47 24.58
N THR A 144 -20.68 -0.19 23.81
CA THR A 144 -20.80 1.02 22.98
C THR A 144 -21.06 2.23 23.87
N GLY A 145 -20.06 2.59 24.67
CA GLY A 145 -20.01 3.83 25.42
C GLY A 145 -19.12 4.80 24.67
N ASP A 146 -19.67 5.96 24.33
CA ASP A 146 -18.93 7.07 23.74
C ASP A 146 -17.82 7.47 24.71
N ARG A 147 -16.59 7.00 24.49
CA ARG A 147 -15.40 7.50 25.20
C ARG A 147 -15.16 8.91 24.68
N THR A 148 -15.98 9.84 25.15
CA THR A 148 -15.79 11.27 24.96
C THR A 148 -14.37 11.55 25.41
N ARG A 149 -13.46 11.87 24.48
CA ARG A 149 -12.13 12.36 24.82
C ARG A 149 -12.35 13.64 25.61
N ARG A 150 -12.36 13.53 26.94
CA ARG A 150 -12.41 14.65 27.85
C ARG A 150 -11.15 15.45 27.54
N ARG A 151 -11.27 16.49 26.70
CA ARG A 151 -10.24 17.51 26.55
C ARG A 151 -9.89 17.91 27.97
N LYS A 152 -8.66 17.60 28.42
CA LYS A 152 -8.12 18.07 29.68
C LYS A 152 -8.15 19.60 29.63
N ARG A 153 -9.25 20.20 30.09
CA ARG A 153 -9.23 21.57 30.55
C ARG A 153 -8.31 21.55 31.75
N LYS A 154 -7.24 22.36 31.70
CA LYS A 154 -6.30 22.53 32.81
C LYS A 154 -7.11 22.88 34.07
N ALA A 155 -7.28 21.90 34.95
CA ALA A 155 -7.74 22.12 36.30
C ALA A 155 -6.46 22.19 37.14
N SER A 156 -6.07 23.41 37.50
CA SER A 156 -5.16 23.64 38.61
C SER A 156 -5.84 23.14 39.87
N LEU A 157 -5.28 22.14 40.54
CA LEU A 157 -5.43 21.97 41.97
C LEU A 157 -4.23 21.13 42.44
N ASP A 158 -3.40 21.75 43.25
CA ASP A 158 -2.45 21.11 44.15
C ASP A 158 -3.09 19.91 44.85
N ASP A 159 -2.52 18.73 44.66
CA ASP A 159 -2.37 17.75 45.74
C ASP A 159 -1.22 16.81 45.38
N GLN A 160 -0.21 16.84 46.24
CA GLN A 160 0.94 15.95 46.24
C GLN A 160 0.47 14.54 46.59
N GLU A 161 0.64 13.56 45.70
CA GLU A 161 1.06 12.22 46.12
C GLU A 161 2.01 11.64 45.06
N ASN A 162 3.22 11.38 45.53
CA ASN A 162 4.36 10.86 44.79
C ASN A 162 4.10 9.40 44.43
N VAL A 163 3.93 9.10 43.14
CA VAL A 163 3.96 7.73 42.62
C VAL A 163 5.03 7.68 41.55
N ASP A 164 6.19 7.14 41.92
CA ASP A 164 7.31 6.88 41.02
C ASP A 164 6.82 5.96 39.88
N ASN A 165 6.56 6.55 38.73
CA ASN A 165 6.26 5.84 37.49
C ASN A 165 7.43 6.13 36.55
N GLU A 166 8.35 5.17 36.42
CA GLU A 166 9.41 5.24 35.42
C GLU A 166 8.78 5.35 34.03
N ALA A 167 8.89 6.55 33.48
CA ALA A 167 8.47 6.89 32.14
C ALA A 167 9.59 6.49 31.17
N ASP A 168 9.40 5.38 30.45
CA ASP A 168 10.15 5.12 29.23
C ASP A 168 9.56 5.98 28.11
N THR A 169 10.13 7.16 27.93
CA THR A 169 9.78 8.13 26.90
C THR A 169 10.50 7.77 25.60
N ALA A 170 9.86 7.02 24.72
CA ALA A 170 10.22 7.01 23.30
C ALA A 170 9.55 8.22 22.63
N ALA A 171 10.36 9.23 22.32
CA ALA A 171 9.97 10.43 21.60
C ALA A 171 9.47 10.08 20.18
N ASP A 172 8.29 10.58 19.83
CA ASP A 172 7.85 10.72 18.44
C ASP A 172 8.64 11.90 17.84
N ASP A 173 9.48 11.60 16.85
CA ASP A 173 10.24 12.56 16.05
C ASP A 173 9.34 13.09 14.93
N ASP A 174 8.58 14.15 15.24
CA ASP A 174 7.87 14.96 14.24
C ASP A 174 8.89 15.83 13.49
N GLY A 175 9.47 15.28 12.43
CA GLY A 175 10.32 16.01 11.49
C GLY A 175 9.51 16.96 10.60
N ASP A 176 9.18 18.13 11.14
CA ASP A 176 8.68 19.29 10.39
C ASP A 176 9.88 20.06 9.81
N GLY A 177 9.97 20.10 8.48
CA GLY A 177 11.09 20.68 7.73
C GLY A 177 10.60 21.70 6.72
N ASP A 178 10.09 22.83 7.20
CA ASP A 178 9.93 24.04 6.42
C ASP A 178 11.32 24.60 6.07
N GLY A 179 11.63 24.63 4.77
CA GLY A 179 12.84 25.21 4.21
C GLY A 179 12.48 26.12 3.05
N ASP A 180 12.08 27.35 3.38
CA ASP A 180 12.07 28.47 2.44
C ASP A 180 13.49 28.70 1.91
N GLY A 181 13.60 28.74 0.59
CA GLY A 181 14.84 29.01 -0.13
C GLY A 181 14.55 29.78 -1.40
N ASP A 182 14.37 31.09 -1.24
CA ASP A 182 14.45 32.08 -2.32
C ASP A 182 15.75 31.90 -3.12
N GLY A 183 15.64 31.99 -4.45
CA GLY A 183 16.76 31.89 -5.36
C GLY A 183 16.38 32.36 -6.76
N ASP A 184 16.46 33.68 -6.93
CA ASP A 184 16.39 34.40 -8.21
C ASP A 184 17.28 33.79 -9.29
N GLY A 185 16.81 33.84 -10.54
CA GLY A 185 17.54 33.38 -11.72
C GLY A 185 16.93 33.91 -13.00
N ASP A 186 17.23 35.19 -13.29
CA ASP A 186 17.09 35.84 -14.60
C ASP A 186 17.75 35.05 -15.74
N GLY A 187 17.23 35.17 -16.97
CA GLY A 187 18.02 34.84 -18.16
C GLY A 187 17.25 34.45 -19.42
N ASP A 188 17.09 35.42 -20.31
CA ASP A 188 16.61 35.33 -21.69
C ASP A 188 17.29 34.27 -22.57
N GLY A 189 16.56 33.81 -23.60
CA GLY A 189 17.13 33.02 -24.70
C GLY A 189 16.15 32.85 -25.86
N ASP A 190 16.27 33.76 -26.83
CA ASP A 190 15.82 33.80 -28.24
C ASP A 190 14.87 32.70 -28.77
#